data_AF-A0A8C0AZ86-F1
#
_entry.id   AF-A0A8C0AZ86-F1
#
_cell.length_a   1.000
_cell.length_b   1.000
_cell.length_c   1.000
_cell.angle_alpha   90.00
_cell.angle_beta   90.00
_cell.angle_gamma   90.00
#
_symmetry.space_group_name_H-M   'P 1'
#
loop_
_entity.id
_entity.type
_entity.pdbx_description
1 polymer ?
#
loop_
_entity_poly.entity_id
_entity_poly.type
_entity_poly.pdbx_seq_one_letter_code
_entity_poly.pdbx_strand_id
1 'polypeptide(L)'
;MKDKKIKYYVNKNQCRCKIFLNGTLQIEQVMKEDSGNYTVTVYQQDGKLTAEEVMNLVVQEPVPQPIISAECMNKTISVKCEVKQKTKDETFIIELIQDKSKKIRKNATKVELHTRYSGTFRCVVQNQVSKKMAEKVITCSGHLDVYLILSIAGGAIFFVIFMILLIYCIRKKKA
;
A
#
# COMPACT_ATOMS: atom_id res chain seq x y z
N MET A 1 -26.39 52.67 1.32
CA MET A 1 -25.90 51.62 2.24
C MET A 1 -24.44 51.92 2.53
N LYS A 2 -24.10 52.37 3.74
CA LYS A 2 -22.72 52.72 4.10
C LYS A 2 -21.87 51.45 4.07
N ASP A 3 -20.76 51.48 3.33
CA ASP A 3 -19.73 50.45 3.31
C ASP A 3 -19.32 50.08 4.74
N LYS A 4 -19.85 48.97 5.26
CA LYS A 4 -19.38 48.41 6.53
C LYS A 4 -18.01 47.81 6.27
N LYS A 5 -16.96 48.59 6.51
CA LYS A 5 -15.57 48.13 6.42
C LYS A 5 -15.29 47.14 7.54
N ILE A 6 -15.43 45.84 7.24
CA ILE A 6 -15.08 44.75 8.14
C ILE A 6 -13.57 44.76 8.37
N LYS A 7 -13.13 44.56 9.62
CA LYS A 7 -11.72 44.47 9.99
C LYS A 7 -11.41 43.04 10.42
N TYR A 8 -10.27 42.53 9.97
CA TYR A 8 -9.79 41.19 10.30
C TYR A 8 -8.52 41.30 11.14
N TYR A 9 -8.44 40.49 12.18
CA TYR A 9 -7.29 40.46 13.09
C TYR A 9 -6.70 39.05 13.12
N VAL A 10 -5.39 38.98 12.95
CA VAL A 10 -4.62 37.76 13.17
C VAL A 10 -3.30 38.16 13.81
N ASN A 11 -2.79 37.33 14.73
CA ASN A 11 -1.46 37.55 15.26
C ASN A 11 -0.40 37.16 14.22
N LYS A 12 -0.07 38.09 13.33
CA LYS A 12 0.90 37.89 12.24
C LYS A 12 2.29 37.52 12.76
N ASN A 13 2.64 37.92 13.98
CA ASN A 13 3.95 37.62 14.57
C ASN A 13 4.05 36.16 15.02
N GLN A 14 2.94 35.43 15.06
CA GLN A 14 2.86 34.03 15.52
C GLN A 14 2.34 33.08 14.43
N CYS A 15 2.01 33.58 13.24
CA CYS A 15 1.31 32.78 12.24
C CYS A 15 1.74 33.16 10.82
N ARG A 16 2.13 32.14 10.05
CA ARG A 16 2.51 32.26 8.62
C ARG A 16 1.25 32.27 7.75
N CYS A 17 0.36 33.23 7.99
CA CYS A 17 -0.99 33.19 7.48
C CYS A 17 -1.52 34.54 7.00
N LYS A 18 -2.58 34.48 6.20
CA LYS A 18 -3.29 35.61 5.61
C LYS A 18 -4.78 35.44 5.84
N ILE A 19 -5.49 36.55 6.04
CA ILE A 19 -6.96 36.54 6.09
C ILE A 19 -7.49 37.20 4.81
N PHE A 20 -8.43 36.52 4.15
CA PHE A 20 -9.12 37.03 2.98
C PHE A 20 -10.30 37.94 3.36
N LEU A 21 -10.77 38.74 2.41
CA LEU A 21 -11.90 39.67 2.60
C LEU A 21 -13.24 38.99 2.92
N ASN A 22 -13.33 37.66 2.81
CA ASN A 22 -14.49 36.88 3.23
C ASN A 22 -14.33 36.31 4.65
N GLY A 23 -13.24 36.61 5.36
CA GLY A 23 -12.93 36.09 6.69
C GLY A 23 -12.23 34.74 6.72
N THR A 24 -11.92 34.12 5.57
CA THR A 24 -11.17 32.86 5.53
C THR A 24 -9.71 33.07 5.94
N LEU A 25 -9.23 32.23 6.86
CA LEU A 25 -7.82 32.14 7.22
C LEU A 25 -7.10 31.16 6.28
N GLN A 26 -6.03 31.61 5.64
CA GLN A 26 -5.10 30.77 4.88
C GLN A 26 -3.79 30.66 5.65
N ILE A 27 -3.39 29.44 5.98
CA ILE A 27 -2.08 29.13 6.56
C ILE A 27 -1.16 28.70 5.42
N GLU A 28 -0.03 29.38 5.26
CA GLU A 28 0.94 29.10 4.20
C GLU A 28 1.99 28.09 4.69
N GLN A 29 2.40 27.19 3.79
CA GLN A 29 3.45 26.18 4.05
C GLN A 29 3.22 25.39 5.35
N VAL A 30 2.03 24.79 5.50
CA VAL A 30 1.60 24.08 6.72
C VAL A 30 2.62 23.04 7.18
N MET A 31 2.91 23.02 8.49
CA MET A 31 3.83 22.08 9.15
C MET A 31 3.07 21.26 10.22
N LYS A 32 3.65 20.16 10.72
CA LYS A 32 2.96 19.27 11.68
C LYS A 32 2.58 20.01 12.97
N GLU A 33 3.41 20.96 13.37
CA GLU A 33 3.28 21.80 14.57
C GLU A 33 2.11 22.79 14.47
N ASP A 34 1.59 23.04 13.27
CA ASP A 34 0.37 23.84 13.05
C ASP A 34 -0.90 23.01 13.39
N SER A 35 -0.79 21.74 13.77
CA SER A 35 -1.95 20.97 14.20
C SER A 35 -2.46 21.45 15.56
N GLY A 36 -3.78 21.59 15.70
CA GLY A 36 -4.39 22.04 16.95
C GLY A 36 -5.77 22.65 16.75
N ASN A 37 -6.26 23.26 17.82
CA ASN A 37 -7.55 23.94 17.80
C ASN A 37 -7.38 25.40 17.37
N TYR A 38 -8.16 25.80 16.37
CA TYR A 38 -8.28 27.16 15.86
C TYR A 38 -9.64 27.71 16.25
N THR A 39 -9.66 28.89 16.87
CA THR A 39 -10.91 29.56 17.25
C THR A 39 -11.14 30.77 16.36
N VAL A 40 -12.35 30.88 15.82
CA VAL A 40 -12.83 32.04 15.09
C VAL A 40 -13.87 32.75 15.94
N THR A 41 -13.61 34.01 16.27
CA THR A 41 -14.53 34.89 17.02
C THR A 41 -14.98 36.06 16.16
N VAL A 42 -16.29 36.30 16.14
CA VAL A 42 -16.93 37.36 15.35
C VAL A 42 -17.62 38.34 16.29
N TYR A 43 -17.26 39.61 16.19
CA TYR A 43 -17.83 40.69 16.99
C TYR A 43 -18.64 41.66 16.13
N GLN A 44 -19.72 42.20 16.68
CA GLN A 44 -20.43 43.35 16.12
C GLN A 44 -19.64 44.65 16.30
N GLN A 45 -20.07 45.72 15.62
CA GLN A 45 -19.39 47.02 15.68
C GLN A 45 -19.39 47.65 17.09
N ASP A 46 -20.36 47.29 17.93
CA ASP A 46 -20.47 47.69 19.33
C ASP A 46 -19.59 46.82 20.27
N GLY A 47 -18.84 45.87 19.74
CA GLY A 47 -17.99 44.95 20.49
C GLY A 47 -18.71 43.71 21.03
N LYS A 48 -20.01 43.53 20.75
CA LYS A 48 -20.75 42.35 21.21
C LYS A 48 -20.34 41.10 20.44
N LEU A 49 -19.96 40.02 21.16
CA LEU A 49 -19.71 38.72 20.55
C LEU A 49 -20.97 38.21 19.85
N THR A 50 -20.82 37.79 18.61
CA THR A 50 -21.93 37.31 17.76
C THR A 50 -21.80 35.83 17.45
N ALA A 51 -20.58 35.34 17.23
CA ALA A 51 -20.31 33.93 17.01
C ALA A 51 -18.91 33.58 17.50
N GLU A 52 -18.76 32.35 17.98
CA GLU A 52 -17.48 31.73 18.29
C GLU A 52 -17.54 30.29 17.81
N GLU A 53 -16.52 29.86 17.06
CA GLU A 53 -16.45 28.49 16.56
C GLU A 53 -15.02 27.96 16.66
N VAL A 54 -14.89 26.70 17.07
CA VAL A 54 -13.61 26.03 17.27
C VAL A 54 -13.48 24.91 16.24
N MET A 55 -12.36 24.89 15.52
CA MET A 55 -12.04 23.90 14.50
C MET A 55 -10.73 23.20 14.85
N ASN A 56 -10.70 21.88 14.76
CA ASN A 56 -9.47 21.11 14.94
C ASN A 56 -8.80 20.85 13.59
N LEU A 57 -7.58 21.36 13.42
CA LEU A 57 -6.73 21.09 12.26
C LEU A 57 -5.74 19.96 12.59
N VAL A 58 -5.76 18.90 11.79
CA VAL A 58 -4.77 17.81 11.86
C VAL A 58 -3.95 17.78 10.58
N VAL A 59 -2.67 18.09 10.70
CA VAL A 59 -1.74 18.10 9.56
C VAL A 59 -1.11 16.74 9.40
N GLN A 60 -1.23 16.17 8.19
CA GLN A 60 -0.62 14.90 7.83
C GLN A 60 0.36 15.09 6.67
N GLU A 61 1.48 14.37 6.70
CA GLU A 61 2.37 14.32 5.55
C GLU A 61 1.73 13.51 4.41
N PRO A 62 2.02 13.87 3.14
CA PRO A 62 1.65 13.03 2.02
C PRO A 62 2.26 11.63 2.13
N VAL A 63 1.49 10.62 1.76
CA VAL A 63 1.94 9.22 1.81
C VAL A 63 3.17 8.99 0.91
N PRO A 64 4.10 8.11 1.32
CA PRO A 64 5.21 7.70 0.48
C PRO A 64 4.75 6.86 -0.71
N GLN A 65 5.61 6.72 -1.72
CA GLN A 65 5.34 5.85 -2.86
C GLN A 65 5.41 4.37 -2.40
N PRO A 66 4.37 3.55 -2.62
CA PRO A 66 4.44 2.12 -2.31
C PRO A 66 5.44 1.36 -3.19
N ILE A 67 6.01 0.31 -2.60
CA ILE A 67 6.92 -0.62 -3.28
C ILE A 67 6.27 -2.00 -3.27
N ILE A 68 6.22 -2.64 -4.44
CA ILE A 68 5.72 -4.00 -4.62
C ILE A 68 6.90 -4.94 -4.88
N SER A 69 7.08 -5.92 -4.00
CA SER A 69 8.02 -7.03 -4.14
C SER A 69 7.25 -8.35 -4.13
N ALA A 70 7.83 -9.39 -4.75
CA ALA A 70 7.22 -10.70 -4.78
C ALA A 70 8.25 -11.81 -4.81
N GLU A 71 7.89 -12.93 -4.20
CA GLU A 71 8.68 -14.14 -4.11
C GLU A 71 7.85 -15.35 -4.55
N CYS A 72 8.43 -16.20 -5.38
CA CYS A 72 7.81 -17.42 -5.88
C CYS A 72 8.40 -18.64 -5.15
N MET A 73 7.62 -19.32 -4.33
CA MET A 73 8.03 -20.54 -3.62
C MET A 73 6.97 -21.63 -3.79
N ASN A 74 7.35 -22.82 -4.26
CA ASN A 74 6.48 -24.01 -4.32
C ASN A 74 5.08 -23.72 -4.92
N LYS A 75 5.02 -23.12 -6.11
CA LYS A 75 3.78 -22.70 -6.80
C LYS A 75 2.94 -21.65 -6.05
N THR A 76 3.48 -21.06 -5.00
CA THR A 76 2.86 -19.97 -4.24
C THR A 76 3.64 -18.69 -4.49
N ILE A 77 2.92 -17.62 -4.80
CA ILE A 77 3.41 -16.27 -4.96
C ILE A 77 3.12 -15.53 -3.66
N SER A 78 4.17 -15.10 -2.95
CA SER A 78 4.02 -14.10 -1.89
C SER A 78 4.23 -12.72 -2.48
N VAL A 79 3.21 -11.87 -2.43
CA VAL A 79 3.30 -10.48 -2.87
C VAL A 79 3.26 -9.57 -1.66
N LYS A 80 4.30 -8.75 -1.53
CA LYS A 80 4.48 -7.81 -0.45
C LYS A 80 4.35 -6.40 -0.98
N CYS A 81 3.47 -5.62 -0.36
CA CYS A 81 3.45 -4.19 -0.51
C CYS A 81 3.98 -3.52 0.75
N GLU A 82 4.96 -2.64 0.60
CA GLU A 82 5.57 -1.92 1.71
C GLU A 82 5.79 -0.44 1.38
N VAL A 83 5.86 0.34 2.44
CA VAL A 83 6.25 1.75 2.38
C VAL A 83 7.48 1.99 3.23
N LYS A 84 8.40 2.83 2.73
CA LYS A 84 9.54 3.28 3.52
C LYS A 84 9.02 4.22 4.61
N GLN A 85 9.11 3.76 5.86
CA GLN A 85 8.77 4.55 7.03
C GLN A 85 9.78 5.68 7.22
N LYS A 86 9.29 6.86 7.63
CA LYS A 86 10.16 7.92 8.17
C LYS A 86 10.31 7.80 9.69
N THR A 87 9.24 7.38 10.37
CA THR A 87 9.19 7.17 11.82
C THR A 87 8.56 5.81 12.14
N LYS A 88 8.84 5.27 13.33
CA LYS A 88 8.42 3.90 13.71
C LYS A 88 6.91 3.74 13.94
N ASP A 89 6.20 4.83 14.22
CA ASP A 89 4.78 4.79 14.60
C ASP A 89 3.84 5.18 13.44
N GLU A 90 4.39 5.54 12.28
CA GLU A 90 3.59 5.89 11.11
C GLU A 90 2.92 4.64 10.51
N THR A 91 1.58 4.64 10.45
CA THR A 91 0.81 3.62 9.76
C THR A 91 -0.07 4.26 8.69
N PHE A 92 -0.31 3.50 7.61
CA PHE A 92 -1.11 3.96 6.49
C PHE A 92 -2.19 2.94 6.16
N ILE A 93 -3.27 3.41 5.54
CA ILE A 93 -4.24 2.50 4.95
C ILE A 93 -3.58 1.94 3.69
N ILE A 94 -3.17 0.67 3.73
CA ILE A 94 -2.62 -0.07 2.60
C ILE A 94 -3.69 -1.01 2.07
N GLU A 95 -3.93 -0.93 0.76
CA GLU A 95 -4.82 -1.80 0.02
C GLU A 95 -4.03 -2.52 -1.07
N LEU A 96 -3.85 -3.83 -0.94
CA LEU A 96 -3.21 -4.71 -1.92
C LEU A 96 -4.27 -5.52 -2.65
N ILE A 97 -4.29 -5.38 -3.97
CA ILE A 97 -5.32 -5.91 -4.86
C ILE A 97 -4.65 -6.78 -5.91
N GLN A 98 -5.17 -7.99 -6.11
CA GLN A 98 -4.85 -8.86 -7.23
C GLN A 98 -6.08 -8.92 -8.14
N ASP A 99 -6.00 -8.29 -9.31
CA ASP A 99 -7.10 -8.18 -10.28
C ASP A 99 -8.47 -7.86 -9.60
N LYS A 100 -9.54 -8.60 -9.94
CA LYS A 100 -10.87 -8.46 -9.31
C LYS A 100 -11.13 -9.48 -8.19
N SER A 101 -10.17 -10.35 -7.87
CA SER A 101 -10.44 -11.57 -7.10
C SER A 101 -10.07 -11.45 -5.62
N LYS A 102 -8.93 -10.85 -5.29
CA LYS A 102 -8.42 -10.83 -3.91
C LYS A 102 -7.93 -9.45 -3.51
N LYS A 103 -8.43 -8.96 -2.37
CA LYS A 103 -8.12 -7.64 -1.81
C LYS A 103 -7.86 -7.76 -0.32
N ILE A 104 -6.74 -7.18 0.14
CA ILE A 104 -6.44 -7.01 1.56
C ILE A 104 -6.33 -5.51 1.84
N ARG A 105 -7.01 -5.05 2.88
CA ARG A 105 -6.92 -3.67 3.36
C ARG A 105 -6.60 -3.66 4.85
N LYS A 106 -5.51 -3.00 5.25
CA LYS A 106 -5.08 -2.89 6.65
C LYS A 106 -4.40 -1.55 6.92
N ASN A 107 -4.46 -1.11 8.18
CA ASN A 107 -3.59 -0.06 8.69
C ASN A 107 -2.25 -0.68 9.06
N ALA A 108 -1.23 -0.45 8.24
CA ALA A 108 0.09 -1.05 8.41
C ALA A 108 1.14 -0.27 7.60
N THR A 109 2.38 -0.69 7.73
CA THR A 109 3.51 -0.25 6.89
C THR A 109 3.89 -1.29 5.83
N LYS A 110 3.41 -2.53 6.03
CA LYS A 110 3.60 -3.68 5.15
C LYS A 110 2.30 -4.50 5.12
N VAL A 111 1.89 -4.94 3.94
CA VAL A 111 0.84 -5.95 3.73
C VAL A 111 1.38 -7.05 2.82
N GLU A 112 1.01 -8.29 3.12
CA GLU A 112 1.44 -9.46 2.36
C GLU A 112 0.22 -10.27 1.90
N LEU A 113 0.27 -10.75 0.66
CA LEU A 113 -0.78 -11.50 -0.01
C LEU A 113 -0.19 -12.76 -0.64
N HIS A 114 -0.64 -13.92 -0.19
CA HIS A 114 -0.28 -15.19 -0.81
C HIS A 114 -1.34 -15.63 -1.83
N THR A 115 -0.91 -16.06 -3.01
CA THR A 115 -1.76 -16.51 -4.12
C THR A 115 -1.03 -17.51 -5.00
N ARG A 116 -1.75 -18.29 -5.80
CA ARG A 116 -1.15 -19.20 -6.80
C ARG A 116 -1.18 -18.63 -8.21
N TYR A 117 -1.91 -17.54 -8.40
CA TYR A 117 -2.16 -16.96 -9.72
C TYR A 117 -1.16 -15.85 -9.99
N SER A 118 -0.50 -15.93 -11.14
CA SER A 118 0.24 -14.81 -11.71
C SER A 118 -0.76 -13.75 -12.20
N GLY A 119 -0.33 -12.49 -12.27
CA GLY A 119 -1.23 -11.42 -12.70
C GLY A 119 -0.75 -10.04 -12.29
N THR A 120 -1.66 -9.08 -12.36
CA THR A 120 -1.39 -7.69 -12.02
C THR A 120 -1.73 -7.43 -10.56
N PHE A 121 -0.75 -6.92 -9.83
CA PHE A 121 -0.91 -6.53 -8.44
C PHE A 121 -0.86 -5.02 -8.33
N ARG A 122 -1.87 -4.46 -7.68
CA ARG A 122 -1.98 -3.03 -7.40
C ARG A 122 -1.93 -2.81 -5.91
N CYS A 123 -1.00 -1.97 -5.48
CA CYS A 123 -0.95 -1.51 -4.11
C CYS A 123 -1.28 -0.02 -4.02
N VAL A 124 -2.28 0.30 -3.21
CA VAL A 124 -2.73 1.66 -2.93
C VAL A 124 -2.41 1.98 -1.48
N VAL A 125 -1.76 3.11 -1.26
CA VAL A 125 -1.45 3.63 0.07
C VAL A 125 -2.12 4.99 0.22
N GLN A 126 -2.88 5.18 1.29
CA GLN A 126 -3.59 6.43 1.51
C GLN A 126 -3.68 6.82 2.98
N ASN A 127 -3.81 8.12 3.20
CA ASN A 127 -4.23 8.74 4.46
C ASN A 127 -5.32 9.78 4.17
N GLN A 128 -5.67 10.64 5.13
CA GLN A 128 -6.78 11.59 4.94
C GLN A 128 -6.48 12.69 3.91
N VAL A 129 -5.20 12.91 3.56
CA VAL A 129 -4.75 14.04 2.73
C VAL A 129 -4.19 13.62 1.37
N SER A 130 -3.84 12.34 1.19
CA SER A 130 -3.15 11.89 -0.01
C SER A 130 -3.34 10.40 -0.29
N LYS A 131 -3.16 10.04 -1.57
CA LYS A 131 -3.27 8.68 -2.06
C LYS A 131 -2.21 8.45 -3.14
N LYS A 132 -1.45 7.36 -3.02
CA LYS A 132 -0.49 6.91 -4.03
C LYS A 132 -0.71 5.45 -4.37
N MET A 133 -0.24 5.07 -5.55
CA MET A 133 -0.45 3.73 -6.09
C MET A 133 0.82 3.24 -6.79
N ALA A 134 1.09 1.95 -6.66
CA ALA A 134 2.03 1.22 -7.49
C ALA A 134 1.31 0.03 -8.10
N GLU A 135 1.71 -0.36 -9.32
CA GLU A 135 1.18 -1.51 -10.02
C GLU A 135 2.34 -2.31 -10.60
N LYS A 136 2.28 -3.64 -10.50
CA LYS A 136 3.31 -4.54 -11.00
C LYS A 136 2.70 -5.85 -11.46
N VAL A 137 3.10 -6.29 -12.66
CA VAL A 137 2.79 -7.63 -13.15
C VAL A 137 3.80 -8.61 -12.55
N ILE A 138 3.29 -9.68 -11.93
CA ILE A 138 4.12 -10.71 -11.30
C ILE A 138 3.79 -12.05 -11.96
N THR A 139 4.82 -12.68 -12.53
CA THR A 139 4.74 -13.99 -13.19
C THR A 139 5.72 -14.96 -12.53
N CYS A 140 5.23 -16.11 -12.07
CA CYS A 140 6.06 -17.19 -11.57
C CYS A 140 6.06 -18.34 -12.57
N SER A 141 7.21 -18.61 -13.19
CA SER A 141 7.38 -19.83 -13.99
C SER A 141 7.49 -21.01 -13.03
N GLY A 142 6.55 -21.96 -13.11
CA GLY A 142 6.70 -23.23 -12.43
C GLY A 142 7.91 -23.93 -13.01
N HIS A 143 8.95 -24.14 -12.22
CA HIS A 143 10.01 -25.07 -12.60
C HIS A 143 9.37 -26.46 -12.61
N LEU A 144 8.87 -26.92 -13.77
CA LEU A 144 8.74 -28.34 -13.97
C LEU A 144 10.16 -28.88 -13.81
N ASP A 145 10.36 -29.72 -12.81
CA ASP A 145 11.65 -30.38 -12.64
C ASP A 145 11.79 -31.43 -13.75
N VAL A 146 12.15 -30.95 -14.94
CA VAL A 146 12.32 -31.75 -16.15
C VAL A 146 13.35 -32.85 -15.87
N TYR A 147 14.34 -32.59 -15.01
CA TYR A 147 15.31 -33.59 -14.56
C TYR A 147 14.67 -34.70 -13.73
N LEU A 148 13.77 -34.37 -12.79
CA LEU A 148 13.01 -35.38 -12.04
C LEU A 148 12.15 -36.24 -12.97
N ILE A 149 11.47 -35.62 -13.95
CA ILE A 149 10.64 -36.34 -14.92
C ILE A 149 11.48 -37.24 -15.82
N LEU A 150 12.62 -36.73 -16.34
CA LEU A 150 13.56 -37.54 -17.14
C LEU A 150 14.12 -38.70 -16.32
N SER A 151 14.42 -38.49 -15.04
CA SER A 151 14.97 -39.53 -14.16
C SER A 151 13.96 -40.64 -13.90
N ILE A 152 12.70 -40.30 -13.66
CA ILE A 152 11.62 -41.29 -13.46
C ILE A 152 11.36 -42.07 -14.76
N ALA A 153 11.24 -41.37 -15.89
CA ALA A 153 11.00 -42.00 -17.19
C ALA A 153 12.17 -42.91 -17.61
N GLY A 154 13.42 -42.43 -17.47
CA GLY A 154 14.62 -43.20 -17.76
C GLY A 154 14.78 -44.42 -16.84
N GLY A 155 14.53 -44.25 -15.54
CA GLY A 155 14.58 -45.34 -14.56
C GLY A 155 13.56 -46.44 -14.85
N ALA A 156 12.33 -46.08 -15.23
CA ALA A 156 11.29 -47.05 -15.59
C ALA A 156 11.68 -47.87 -16.83
N ILE A 157 12.21 -47.22 -17.87
CA ILE A 157 12.67 -47.89 -19.10
C ILE A 157 13.81 -48.86 -18.77
N PHE A 158 14.80 -48.42 -17.98
CA PHE A 158 15.92 -49.26 -17.58
C PHE A 158 15.47 -50.49 -16.78
N PHE A 159 14.51 -50.31 -15.86
CA PHE A 159 13.96 -51.40 -15.06
C PHE A 159 13.22 -52.44 -15.92
N VAL A 160 12.44 -52.00 -16.92
CA VAL A 160 11.76 -52.91 -17.85
C VAL A 160 12.76 -53.71 -18.67
N ILE A 161 13.81 -53.07 -19.20
CA ILE A 161 14.89 -53.75 -19.95
C ILE A 161 15.58 -54.79 -19.06
N PHE A 162 15.91 -54.42 -17.82
CA PHE A 162 16.53 -55.33 -16.87
C PHE A 162 15.65 -56.56 -16.58
N MET A 163 14.35 -56.37 -16.39
CA MET A 163 13.41 -57.48 -16.17
C MET A 163 13.30 -58.41 -17.39
N ILE A 164 13.27 -57.85 -18.61
CA ILE A 164 13.27 -58.65 -19.85
C ILE A 164 14.54 -59.48 -19.95
N LEU A 165 15.71 -58.90 -19.65
CA LEU A 165 17.00 -59.61 -19.64
C LEU A 165 17.03 -60.72 -18.58
N LEU A 166 16.51 -60.48 -17.38
CA LEU A 166 16.41 -61.51 -16.34
C LEU A 166 15.51 -62.67 -16.78
N ILE A 167 14.33 -62.39 -17.34
CA ILE A 167 13.42 -63.41 -17.86
C ILE A 167 14.10 -64.21 -18.97
N TYR A 168 14.79 -63.56 -19.89
CA TYR A 168 15.55 -64.21 -20.96
C TYR A 168 16.64 -65.14 -20.39
N CYS A 169 17.44 -64.66 -19.44
CA CYS A 169 18.49 -65.46 -18.79
C CYS A 169 17.91 -66.68 -18.05
N ILE A 170 16.79 -66.52 -17.33
CA ILE A 170 16.11 -67.62 -16.62
C ILE A 170 15.57 -68.65 -17.62
N ARG A 171 14.97 -68.21 -18.74
CA ARG A 171 14.47 -69.11 -19.78
C ARG A 171 15.61 -69.86 -20.47
N LYS A 172 16.71 -69.19 -20.78
CA LYS A 172 17.91 -69.80 -21.38
C LYS A 172 18.55 -70.84 -20.46
N LYS A 173 18.57 -70.62 -19.15
CA LYS A 173 19.13 -71.59 -18.17
C LYS A 173 18.25 -72.84 -18.00
N LYS A 174 16.96 -72.76 -18.35
CA LYS A 174 15.99 -73.87 -18.24
C LYS A 174 15.83 -74.69 -19.53
N ALA A 175 16.40 -74.25 -20.65
CA ALA A 175 16.47 -74.98 -21.91
C ALA A 175 17.80 -75.72 -22.00
#